data_AF-A0A428YIQ5-F1
#
_entry.id   AF-A0A428YIQ5-F1
#
_cell.length_a   1.000
_cell.length_b   1.000
_cell.length_c   1.000
_cell.angle_alpha   90.00
_cell.angle_beta   90.00
_cell.angle_gamma   90.00
#
_symmetry.space_group_name_H-M   'P 1'
#
loop_
_entity.id
_entity.type
_entity.pdbx_description
1 polymer ?
#
loop_
_entity_poly.entity_id
_entity_poly.type
_entity_poly.pdbx_seq_one_letter_code
_entity_poly.pdbx_strand_id
1 'polypeptide(L)'
;MKTLFPPYAQPSPGLVPDADTWVVQERPGSRRSAHRLLGRVDLDWGGRSLADVLADVDEWRKDGAEGLFLDRAPAGSGGVGPVALTVRLAARRGLHRVVLNPGVPTHPLYRDLGVRICTFDGPWSAYQGWAGDGVEPGDGHLVHGVPTPLLTAARRLLGRRGAGFGLATDASPYVSAAAGGGAAGTADSCRTSGS
;
A
#
# COMPACT_ATOMS: atom_id res chain seq x y z
N MET A 1 -11.94 5.06 13.08
CA MET A 1 -10.92 4.66 12.07
C MET A 1 -11.43 3.41 11.36
N LYS A 2 -11.42 3.39 10.03
CA LYS A 2 -11.77 2.21 9.23
C LYS A 2 -10.67 1.15 9.31
N THR A 3 -11.00 -0.12 9.20
CA THR A 3 -9.99 -1.20 9.20
C THR A 3 -9.66 -1.57 7.76
N LEU A 4 -8.37 -1.62 7.40
CA LEU A 4 -7.92 -2.11 6.10
C LEU A 4 -6.98 -3.29 6.32
N PHE A 5 -7.41 -4.48 5.94
CA PHE A 5 -6.60 -5.69 5.99
C PHE A 5 -5.75 -5.81 4.72
N PRO A 6 -4.41 -5.63 4.79
CA PRO A 6 -3.53 -5.81 3.65
C PRO A 6 -3.43 -7.31 3.28
N PRO A 7 -2.88 -7.65 2.09
CA PRO A 7 -2.84 -9.04 1.62
C PRO A 7 -2.22 -10.03 2.61
N TYR A 8 -1.21 -9.58 3.36
CA TYR A 8 -0.45 -10.38 4.33
C TYR A 8 -1.09 -10.52 5.72
N ALA A 9 -2.18 -9.80 6.00
CA ALA A 9 -2.87 -9.85 7.29
C ALA A 9 -4.37 -9.95 7.05
N GLN A 10 -4.88 -11.17 6.91
CA GLN A 10 -6.29 -11.43 6.66
C GLN A 10 -7.10 -11.46 7.96
N PRO A 11 -8.36 -11.01 7.96
CA PRO A 11 -9.20 -11.09 9.14
C PRO A 11 -9.45 -12.54 9.54
N SER A 12 -9.69 -12.77 10.83
CA SER A 12 -10.15 -14.07 11.32
C SER A 12 -11.49 -14.43 10.66
N PRO A 13 -11.76 -15.72 10.34
CA PRO A 13 -13.01 -16.13 9.68
C PRO A 13 -14.30 -15.74 10.43
N GLY A 14 -14.22 -15.62 11.76
CA GLY A 14 -15.35 -15.21 12.61
C GLY A 14 -15.55 -13.70 12.76
N LEU A 15 -14.73 -12.86 12.10
CA LEU A 15 -14.95 -11.41 12.13
C LEU A 15 -16.26 -11.09 11.40
N VAL A 16 -17.19 -10.47 12.11
CA VAL A 16 -18.50 -10.11 11.55
C VAL A 16 -18.32 -9.07 10.44
N PRO A 17 -18.87 -9.30 9.24
CA PRO A 17 -18.83 -8.33 8.16
C PRO A 17 -19.44 -6.98 8.54
N ASP A 18 -18.69 -5.91 8.30
CA ASP A 18 -19.14 -4.52 8.47
C ASP A 18 -18.70 -3.65 7.28
N ALA A 19 -19.29 -2.46 7.15
CA ALA A 19 -19.03 -1.55 6.04
C ALA A 19 -17.73 -0.73 6.17
N ASP A 20 -17.13 -0.70 7.35
CA ASP A 20 -15.92 0.03 7.72
C ASP A 20 -14.65 -0.84 7.65
N THR A 21 -14.80 -2.11 7.30
CA THR A 21 -13.73 -3.07 7.10
C THR A 21 -13.52 -3.36 5.61
N TRP A 22 -12.30 -3.12 5.14
CA TRP A 22 -11.86 -3.44 3.78
C TRP A 22 -10.81 -4.53 3.81
N VAL A 23 -10.90 -5.46 2.88
CA VAL A 23 -9.92 -6.53 2.69
C VAL A 23 -9.28 -6.35 1.33
N VAL A 24 -7.95 -6.27 1.31
CA VAL A 24 -7.16 -6.24 0.07
C VAL A 24 -6.88 -7.67 -0.35
N GLN A 25 -7.18 -7.98 -1.60
CA GLN A 25 -6.87 -9.27 -2.20
C GLN A 25 -5.77 -9.12 -3.25
N GLU A 26 -4.82 -10.04 -3.22
CA GLU A 26 -3.62 -10.01 -4.05
C GLU A 26 -3.92 -10.33 -5.52
N ARG A 27 -4.87 -11.23 -5.78
CA ARG A 27 -5.20 -11.73 -7.12
C ARG A 27 -6.70 -12.00 -7.26
N PRO A 28 -7.28 -11.81 -8.46
CA PRO A 28 -8.66 -12.21 -8.75
C PRO A 28 -8.95 -13.67 -8.40
N GLY A 29 -10.21 -13.98 -8.10
CA GLY A 29 -10.69 -15.32 -7.80
C GLY A 29 -11.56 -15.37 -6.54
N SER A 30 -11.71 -16.57 -5.98
CA SER A 30 -12.61 -16.81 -4.85
C SER A 30 -12.35 -15.86 -3.68
N ARG A 31 -13.39 -15.10 -3.31
CA ARG A 31 -13.37 -14.20 -2.16
C ARG A 31 -13.03 -14.99 -0.90
N ARG A 32 -12.05 -14.50 -0.14
CA ARG A 32 -11.65 -15.07 1.15
C ARG A 32 -12.47 -14.53 2.34
N SER A 33 -13.31 -13.54 2.08
CA SER A 33 -14.08 -12.84 3.09
C SER A 33 -15.36 -12.23 2.49
N ALA A 34 -16.38 -12.07 3.33
CA ALA A 34 -17.60 -11.33 3.03
C ALA A 34 -17.46 -9.80 3.27
N HIS A 35 -16.32 -9.33 3.79
CA HIS A 35 -16.02 -7.90 3.87
C HIS A 35 -15.86 -7.26 2.48
N ARG A 36 -15.87 -5.92 2.44
CA ARG A 36 -15.70 -5.18 1.19
C ARG A 36 -14.33 -5.45 0.58
N LEU A 37 -14.31 -5.86 -0.69
CA LEU A 37 -13.10 -6.27 -1.39
C LEU A 37 -12.45 -5.10 -2.14
N LEU A 38 -11.16 -4.88 -1.90
CA LEU A 38 -10.31 -4.04 -2.73
C LEU A 38 -9.32 -4.93 -3.50
N GLY A 39 -9.31 -4.81 -4.82
CA GLY A 39 -8.33 -5.48 -5.66
C GLY A 39 -6.97 -4.80 -5.61
N ARG A 40 -5.88 -5.54 -5.33
CA ARG A 40 -4.52 -4.98 -5.38
C ARG A 40 -4.11 -4.76 -6.83
N VAL A 41 -3.69 -3.54 -7.16
CA VAL A 41 -3.00 -3.24 -8.41
C VAL A 41 -1.65 -2.66 -8.04
N ASP A 42 -0.61 -3.38 -8.42
CA ASP A 42 0.76 -2.98 -8.13
C ASP A 42 1.22 -1.94 -9.15
N LEU A 43 1.64 -0.75 -8.71
CA LEU A 43 2.12 0.32 -9.59
C LEU A 43 3.63 0.31 -9.81
N ASP A 44 4.37 -0.54 -9.09
CA ASP A 44 5.84 -0.66 -9.15
C ASP A 44 6.56 0.71 -9.08
N TRP A 45 6.12 1.56 -8.16
CA TRP A 45 6.61 2.92 -7.96
C TRP A 45 6.51 3.81 -9.22
N GLY A 46 5.59 3.50 -10.12
CA GLY A 46 5.41 4.17 -11.41
C GLY A 46 6.18 3.52 -12.57
N GLY A 47 6.84 2.38 -12.35
CA GLY A 47 7.59 1.65 -13.37
C GLY A 47 6.73 0.87 -14.37
N ARG A 48 5.46 0.59 -14.04
CA ARG A 48 4.55 -0.13 -14.95
C ARG A 48 3.92 0.79 -15.99
N SER A 49 3.70 0.24 -17.19
CA SER A 49 2.97 0.94 -18.23
C SER A 49 1.49 1.12 -17.83
N LEU A 50 0.84 2.16 -18.35
CA LEU A 50 -0.59 2.36 -18.13
C LEU A 50 -1.42 1.19 -18.68
N ALA A 51 -0.99 0.56 -19.78
CA ALA A 51 -1.70 -0.56 -20.38
C ALA A 51 -1.73 -1.77 -19.42
N ASP A 52 -0.59 -2.10 -18.80
CA ASP A 52 -0.49 -3.21 -17.85
C ASP A 52 -1.32 -2.93 -16.59
N VAL A 53 -1.26 -1.70 -16.07
CA VAL A 53 -2.08 -1.28 -14.93
C VAL A 53 -3.57 -1.40 -15.25
N LEU A 54 -4.00 -0.98 -16.44
CA LEU A 54 -5.41 -1.06 -16.83
C LEU A 54 -5.88 -2.50 -17.09
N ALA A 55 -4.98 -3.40 -17.54
CA ALA A 55 -5.30 -4.81 -17.65
C ALA A 55 -5.68 -5.40 -16.28
N ASP A 56 -4.90 -5.14 -15.24
CA ASP A 56 -5.22 -5.57 -13.86
C ASP A 56 -6.54 -4.96 -13.37
N VAL A 57 -6.77 -3.67 -13.66
CA VAL A 57 -8.03 -2.99 -13.30
C VAL A 57 -9.23 -3.65 -13.98
N ASP A 58 -9.10 -4.02 -15.26
CA ASP A 58 -10.15 -4.71 -16.01
C ASP A 58 -10.38 -6.14 -15.50
N GLU A 59 -9.34 -6.83 -15.03
CA GLU A 59 -9.47 -8.13 -14.35
C GLU A 59 -10.23 -8.00 -13.03
N TRP A 60 -9.87 -7.04 -12.18
CA TRP A 60 -10.58 -6.80 -10.92
C TRP A 60 -12.03 -6.39 -11.11
N ARG A 61 -12.32 -5.63 -12.16
CA ARG A 61 -13.70 -5.31 -12.54
C ARG A 61 -14.48 -6.59 -12.87
N LYS A 62 -13.91 -7.51 -13.66
CA LYS A 62 -14.54 -8.79 -14.03
C LYS A 62 -14.76 -9.69 -12.81
N ASP A 63 -13.82 -9.67 -11.87
CA ASP A 63 -13.89 -10.41 -10.60
C ASP A 63 -14.91 -9.83 -9.61
N GLY A 64 -15.42 -8.62 -9.89
CA GLY A 64 -16.42 -7.96 -9.06
C GLY A 64 -15.84 -7.32 -7.81
N ALA A 65 -14.59 -6.84 -7.84
CA ALA A 65 -14.04 -6.03 -6.76
C ALA A 65 -14.87 -4.75 -6.56
N GLU A 66 -14.97 -4.26 -5.32
CA GLU A 66 -15.73 -3.06 -4.98
C GLU A 66 -14.89 -1.78 -5.06
N GLY A 67 -13.59 -1.94 -5.32
CA GLY A 67 -12.61 -0.88 -5.34
C GLY A 67 -11.21 -1.42 -5.59
N LEU A 68 -10.24 -0.53 -5.54
CA LEU A 68 -8.83 -0.83 -5.78
C LEU A 68 -7.96 -0.36 -4.62
N PHE A 69 -6.92 -1.13 -4.36
CA PHE A 69 -5.78 -0.76 -3.55
C PHE A 69 -4.57 -0.64 -4.49
N LEU A 70 -4.22 0.60 -4.84
CA LEU A 70 -3.09 0.91 -5.71
C LEU A 70 -1.82 0.88 -4.88
N ASP A 71 -1.11 -0.23 -4.95
CA ASP A 71 0.04 -0.53 -4.08
C ASP A 71 1.37 -0.14 -4.72
N ARG A 72 2.40 0.05 -3.88
CA ARG A 72 3.71 0.56 -4.31
C ARG A 72 3.58 1.80 -5.20
N ALA A 73 2.71 2.73 -4.79
CA ALA A 73 2.42 3.93 -5.58
C ALA A 73 3.55 4.97 -5.47
N PRO A 74 3.92 5.66 -6.56
CA PRO A 74 4.90 6.74 -6.46
C PRO A 74 4.40 7.84 -5.50
N ALA A 75 5.31 8.45 -4.74
CA ALA A 75 4.99 9.51 -3.78
C ALA A 75 5.41 10.92 -4.23
N GLY A 76 6.38 11.02 -5.15
CA GLY A 76 6.91 12.29 -5.65
C GLY A 76 6.03 12.94 -6.72
N SER A 77 6.25 14.23 -6.99
CA SER A 77 5.46 15.04 -7.93
C SER A 77 5.34 14.44 -9.33
N GLY A 78 6.38 13.77 -9.83
CA GLY A 78 6.37 13.12 -11.15
C GLY A 78 5.34 11.99 -11.31
N GLY A 79 4.91 11.37 -10.20
CA GLY A 79 3.92 10.28 -10.23
C GLY A 79 2.46 10.74 -10.23
N VAL A 80 2.19 12.03 -9.95
CA VAL A 80 0.82 12.55 -9.76
C VAL A 80 -0.04 12.34 -11.01
N GLY A 81 0.48 12.72 -12.18
CA GLY A 81 -0.25 12.63 -13.44
C GLY A 81 -0.66 11.20 -13.82
N PRO A 82 0.29 10.24 -13.87
CA PRO A 82 -0.03 8.83 -14.10
C PRO A 82 -1.02 8.26 -13.09
N VAL A 83 -0.86 8.55 -11.80
CA VAL A 83 -1.79 8.07 -10.75
C VAL A 83 -3.19 8.67 -10.94
N ALA A 84 -3.28 9.97 -11.20
CA ALA A 84 -4.56 10.65 -11.48
C ALA A 84 -5.29 10.01 -12.67
N LEU A 85 -4.55 9.68 -13.73
CA LEU A 85 -5.09 9.02 -14.90
C LEU A 85 -5.61 7.61 -14.56
N THR A 86 -4.86 6.82 -13.81
CA THR A 86 -5.28 5.49 -13.33
C THR A 86 -6.56 5.59 -12.49
N VAL A 87 -6.62 6.50 -11.51
CA VAL A 87 -7.81 6.72 -10.66
C VAL A 87 -9.03 7.06 -11.52
N ARG A 88 -8.89 8.00 -12.46
CA ARG A 88 -9.97 8.41 -13.36
C ARG A 88 -10.46 7.26 -14.23
N LEU A 89 -9.54 6.46 -14.77
CA LEU A 89 -9.87 5.34 -15.66
C LEU A 89 -10.46 4.15 -14.90
N ALA A 90 -10.08 3.93 -13.64
CA ALA A 90 -10.73 2.98 -12.74
C ALA A 90 -12.17 3.42 -12.42
N ALA A 91 -12.38 4.70 -12.11
CA ALA A 91 -13.71 5.24 -11.87
C ALA A 91 -14.64 5.06 -13.09
N ARG A 92 -14.14 5.27 -14.32
CA ARG A 92 -14.90 5.00 -15.56
C ARG A 92 -15.29 3.53 -15.74
N ARG A 93 -14.63 2.60 -15.04
CA ARG A 93 -14.95 1.16 -15.03
C ARG A 93 -15.87 0.76 -13.89
N GLY A 94 -16.34 1.72 -13.08
CA GLY A 94 -17.20 1.51 -11.91
C GLY A 94 -16.43 1.29 -10.60
N LEU A 95 -15.09 1.33 -10.62
CA LEU A 95 -14.23 1.11 -9.45
C LEU A 95 -13.91 2.45 -8.78
N HIS A 96 -14.90 3.05 -8.13
CA HIS A 96 -14.81 4.40 -7.55
C HIS A 96 -14.05 4.45 -6.21
N ARG A 97 -13.98 3.33 -5.49
CA ARG A 97 -13.31 3.26 -4.20
C ARG A 97 -11.84 2.96 -4.41
N VAL A 98 -11.00 3.99 -4.40
CA VAL A 98 -9.55 3.84 -4.53
C VAL A 98 -8.86 4.21 -3.23
N VAL A 99 -7.96 3.33 -2.79
CA VAL A 99 -6.95 3.59 -1.78
C VAL A 99 -5.59 3.58 -2.48
N LEU A 100 -4.80 4.63 -2.29
CA LEU A 100 -3.44 4.75 -2.78
C LEU A 100 -2.47 4.39 -1.65
N ASN A 101 -1.57 3.44 -1.88
CA ASN A 101 -0.54 3.06 -0.93
C ASN A 101 0.87 3.36 -1.45
N PRO A 102 1.37 4.58 -1.19
CA PRO A 102 2.80 4.88 -1.29
C PRO A 102 3.60 4.39 -0.08
N GLY A 103 2.95 4.10 1.06
CA GLY A 103 3.61 3.72 2.31
C GLY A 103 4.40 4.84 3.00
N VAL A 104 4.42 6.03 2.41
CA VAL A 104 5.12 7.23 2.87
C VAL A 104 4.29 8.50 2.56
N PRO A 105 4.55 9.63 3.23
CA PRO A 105 3.96 10.92 2.86
C PRO A 105 4.20 11.26 1.38
N THR A 106 3.21 11.86 0.74
CA THR A 106 3.24 12.17 -0.70
C THR A 106 3.40 13.66 -0.95
N HIS A 107 3.78 14.00 -2.19
CA HIS A 107 3.73 15.37 -2.67
C HIS A 107 2.31 15.95 -2.51
N PRO A 108 2.12 17.22 -2.08
CA PRO A 108 0.80 17.77 -1.79
C PRO A 108 -0.23 17.67 -2.92
N LEU A 109 0.19 17.69 -4.19
CA LEU A 109 -0.71 17.53 -5.36
C LEU A 109 -1.47 16.19 -5.40
N TYR A 110 -1.03 15.16 -4.66
CA TYR A 110 -1.82 13.93 -4.55
C TYR A 110 -3.15 14.14 -3.80
N ARG A 111 -3.27 15.20 -3.00
CA ARG A 111 -4.49 15.52 -2.25
C ARG A 111 -5.64 15.92 -3.17
N ASP A 112 -5.34 16.55 -4.30
CA ASP A 112 -6.33 16.96 -5.30
C ASP A 112 -7.04 15.76 -5.97
N LEU A 113 -6.49 14.55 -5.83
CA LEU A 113 -7.09 13.34 -6.37
C LEU A 113 -8.33 12.88 -5.58
N GLY A 114 -8.52 13.36 -4.35
CA GLY A 114 -9.66 13.01 -3.51
C GLY A 114 -9.73 11.52 -3.11
N VAL A 115 -8.62 10.79 -3.26
CA VAL A 115 -8.50 9.38 -2.85
C VAL A 115 -7.94 9.27 -1.45
N ARG A 116 -8.15 8.13 -0.80
CA ARG A 116 -7.51 7.85 0.50
C ARG A 116 -6.05 7.47 0.28
N ILE A 117 -5.15 8.01 1.09
CA ILE A 117 -3.71 7.78 0.95
C ILE A 117 -3.19 7.10 2.22
N CYS A 118 -2.48 5.98 2.05
CA CYS A 118 -1.77 5.29 3.12
C CYS A 118 -0.33 5.82 3.19
N THR A 119 -0.06 6.69 4.17
CA THR A 119 1.21 7.42 4.29
C THR A 119 2.20 6.78 5.26
N PHE A 120 1.83 5.64 5.84
CA PHE A 120 2.76 4.77 6.55
C PHE A 120 2.43 3.31 6.23
N ASP A 121 3.37 2.56 5.69
CA ASP A 121 3.33 1.09 5.57
C ASP A 121 4.69 0.52 5.95
N GLY A 122 4.79 -0.08 7.14
CA GLY A 122 6.08 -0.50 7.68
C GLY A 122 6.04 -1.20 9.03
N PRO A 123 7.22 -1.60 9.55
CA PRO A 123 7.32 -2.37 10.76
C PRO A 123 7.02 -1.54 12.01
N TRP A 124 6.54 -2.20 13.05
CA TRP A 124 6.29 -1.61 14.38
C TRP A 124 7.50 -0.83 14.90
N SER A 125 8.71 -1.36 14.75
CA SER A 125 9.95 -0.70 15.18
C SER A 125 10.16 0.67 14.53
N ALA A 126 9.90 0.80 13.23
CA ALA A 126 9.95 2.08 12.54
C ALA A 126 8.80 2.99 12.96
N TYR A 127 7.60 2.43 13.13
CA TYR A 127 6.43 3.20 13.54
C TYR A 127 6.63 3.84 14.92
N GLN A 128 7.25 3.16 15.88
CA GLN A 128 7.47 3.71 17.23
C GLN A 128 8.20 5.06 17.20
N GLY A 129 9.26 5.17 16.39
CA GLY A 129 10.05 6.41 16.26
C GLY A 129 9.54 7.41 15.22
N TRP A 130 8.51 7.06 14.45
CA TRP A 130 8.03 7.90 13.36
C TRP A 130 7.33 9.17 13.86
N ALA A 131 7.79 10.32 13.37
CA ALA A 131 7.32 11.66 13.77
C ALA A 131 6.02 12.10 13.08
N GLY A 132 5.68 11.50 11.93
CA GLY A 132 4.46 11.86 11.19
C GLY A 132 4.60 13.08 10.27
N ASP A 133 5.82 13.51 9.95
CA ASP A 133 6.02 14.69 9.10
C ASP A 133 5.37 14.51 7.72
N GLY A 134 4.55 15.48 7.29
CA GLY A 134 3.87 15.46 5.99
C GLY A 134 2.60 14.62 5.90
N VAL A 135 2.09 14.07 7.01
CA VAL A 135 0.79 13.38 7.04
C VAL A 135 -0.35 14.32 7.41
N GLU A 136 -1.54 13.99 6.92
CA GLU A 136 -2.78 14.72 7.25
C GLU A 136 -3.73 13.82 8.05
N PRO A 137 -4.55 14.39 8.95
CA PRO A 137 -5.61 13.64 9.62
C PRO A 137 -6.51 12.94 8.60
N GLY A 138 -6.73 11.64 8.79
CA GLY A 138 -7.49 10.82 7.84
C GLY A 138 -6.63 9.91 6.97
N ASP A 139 -5.32 10.14 6.91
CA ASP A 139 -4.37 9.26 6.24
C ASP A 139 -4.35 7.84 6.85
N GLY A 140 -3.90 6.89 6.05
CA GLY A 140 -3.84 5.48 6.40
C GLY A 140 -2.50 5.08 6.99
N HIS A 141 -2.53 4.25 8.05
CA HIS A 141 -1.33 3.65 8.62
C HIS A 141 -1.45 2.12 8.65
N LEU A 142 -0.55 1.42 7.96
CA LEU A 142 -0.37 -0.03 8.02
C LEU A 142 0.90 -0.34 8.81
N VAL A 143 0.72 -1.01 9.94
CA VAL A 143 1.81 -1.30 10.88
C VAL A 143 1.87 -2.79 11.13
N HIS A 144 2.97 -3.40 10.70
CA HIS A 144 3.17 -4.84 10.74
C HIS A 144 4.25 -5.26 11.72
N GLY A 145 4.31 -6.55 12.07
CA GLY A 145 5.28 -7.08 13.02
C GLY A 145 5.13 -6.52 14.45
N VAL A 146 3.93 -6.13 14.84
CA VAL A 146 3.63 -5.68 16.20
C VAL A 146 3.62 -6.90 17.13
N PRO A 147 4.37 -6.93 18.24
CA PRO A 147 4.25 -8.00 19.22
C PRO A 147 2.81 -8.18 19.68
N THR A 148 2.27 -9.40 19.69
CA THR A 148 0.85 -9.67 20.02
C THR A 148 0.35 -8.98 21.30
N PRO A 149 1.11 -8.92 22.42
CA PRO A 149 0.69 -8.19 23.62
C PRO A 149 0.51 -6.68 23.43
N LEU A 150 1.09 -6.10 22.37
CA LEU A 150 1.06 -4.67 22.07
C LEU A 150 0.03 -4.28 21.02
N LEU A 151 -0.71 -5.23 20.41
CA LEU A 151 -1.68 -4.93 19.32
C LEU A 151 -2.71 -3.86 19.71
N THR A 152 -3.27 -3.96 20.92
CA THR A 152 -4.23 -2.97 21.43
C THR A 152 -3.57 -1.59 21.59
N ALA A 153 -2.33 -1.55 22.10
CA ALA A 153 -1.59 -0.31 22.30
C ALA A 153 -1.20 0.34 20.95
N ALA A 154 -0.77 -0.47 19.98
CA ALA A 154 -0.46 -0.05 18.62
C ALA A 154 -1.69 0.53 17.92
N ARG A 155 -2.84 -0.16 17.97
CA ARG A 155 -4.11 0.35 17.40
C ARG A 155 -4.53 1.68 18.02
N ARG A 156 -4.34 1.87 19.34
CA ARG A 156 -4.58 3.17 20.00
C ARG A 156 -3.59 4.24 19.53
N LEU A 157 -2.32 3.88 19.28
CA LEU A 157 -1.33 4.81 18.77
C LEU A 157 -1.65 5.28 17.34
N LEU A 158 -2.13 4.39 16.46
CA LEU A 158 -2.64 4.77 15.13
C LEU A 158 -3.69 5.88 15.24
N GLY A 159 -4.69 5.68 16.10
CA GLY A 159 -5.75 6.67 16.32
C GLY A 159 -5.23 8.00 16.88
N ARG A 160 -4.31 7.97 17.86
CA ARG A 160 -3.70 9.19 18.42
C ARG A 160 -2.86 9.96 17.39
N ARG A 161 -2.31 9.27 16.39
CA ARG A 161 -1.57 9.87 15.27
C ARG A 161 -2.47 10.29 14.10
N GLY A 162 -3.79 10.30 14.28
CA GLY A 162 -4.72 10.82 13.29
C GLY A 162 -5.08 9.85 12.16
N ALA A 163 -4.78 8.55 12.30
CA ALA A 163 -5.13 7.56 11.27
C ALA A 163 -6.64 7.53 10.99
N GLY A 164 -7.03 7.73 9.74
CA GLY A 164 -8.42 7.60 9.28
C GLY A 164 -8.80 6.16 8.94
N PHE A 165 -7.82 5.39 8.48
CA PHE A 165 -7.92 3.96 8.22
C PHE A 165 -6.59 3.25 8.50
N GLY A 166 -6.59 1.92 8.58
CA GLY A 166 -5.36 1.16 8.73
C GLY A 166 -5.49 -0.11 9.55
N LEU A 167 -4.35 -0.69 9.90
CA LEU A 167 -4.24 -1.90 10.71
C LEU A 167 -2.92 -1.89 11.49
N ALA A 168 -2.98 -2.37 12.74
CA ALA A 168 -1.81 -2.82 13.48
C ALA A 168 -1.92 -4.34 13.62
N THR A 169 -0.90 -5.08 13.17
CA THR A 169 -0.91 -6.55 13.11
C THR A 169 0.44 -7.14 13.50
N ASP A 170 0.41 -8.36 14.03
CA ASP A 170 1.57 -9.19 14.33
C ASP A 170 2.09 -9.96 13.11
N ALA A 171 1.27 -10.08 12.06
CA ALA A 171 1.71 -10.54 10.75
C ALA A 171 2.75 -9.57 10.15
N SER A 172 3.56 -10.08 9.23
CA SER A 172 4.52 -9.29 8.45
C SER A 172 4.40 -9.62 6.96
N PRO A 173 4.64 -8.66 6.06
CA PRO A 173 4.71 -8.95 4.63
C PRO A 173 5.79 -9.99 4.37
N TYR A 174 5.55 -10.87 3.39
CA TYR A 174 6.56 -11.80 2.94
C TYR A 174 7.65 -11.03 2.19
N VAL A 175 8.82 -10.86 2.82
CA VAL A 175 10.00 -10.33 2.13
C VAL A 175 10.67 -11.52 1.45
N SER A 176 10.57 -11.61 0.11
CA SER A 176 11.36 -12.60 -0.61
C SER A 176 12.85 -12.25 -0.48
N ALA A 177 13.70 -13.24 -0.21
CA ALA A 177 15.14 -13.04 0.01
C ALA A 177 15.93 -12.58 -1.24
N ALA A 178 15.27 -12.18 -2.33
CA ALA A 178 15.88 -11.99 -3.65
C ALA A 178 16.35 -10.55 -3.96
N ALA A 179 16.72 -9.76 -2.96
CA ALA A 179 17.26 -8.40 -3.16
C ALA A 179 18.60 -8.15 -2.42
N GLY A 180 19.31 -9.20 -2.01
CA GLY A 180 20.57 -9.12 -1.25
C GLY A 180 21.83 -9.50 -2.02
N GLY A 181 21.85 -9.37 -3.36
CA GLY A 181 22.94 -9.84 -4.21
C GLY A 181 23.39 -8.84 -5.27
N GLY A 182 23.58 -7.58 -4.91
CA GLY A 182 24.20 -6.57 -5.78
C GLY A 182 25.72 -6.60 -5.65
N ALA A 183 26.39 -7.01 -6.72
CA ALA A 183 27.81 -7.32 -6.79
C ALA A 183 28.76 -6.19 -6.33
N ALA A 184 29.69 -6.54 -5.43
CA ALA A 184 30.96 -5.85 -5.27
C ALA A 184 31.87 -6.22 -6.46
N GLY A 185 31.76 -5.47 -7.55
CA GLY A 185 32.74 -5.51 -8.64
C GLY A 185 33.96 -4.68 -8.25
N THR A 186 35.01 -5.36 -7.83
CA THR A 186 36.36 -4.80 -7.69
C THR A 186 36.81 -4.19 -9.02
N ALA A 187 37.05 -2.89 -9.01
CA ALA A 187 37.68 -2.17 -10.10
C ALA A 187 39.15 -2.61 -10.18
N ASP A 188 39.49 -3.32 -11.24
CA ASP A 188 40.85 -3.71 -11.57
C ASP A 188 41.62 -2.46 -12.02
N SER A 189 42.75 -2.21 -11.37
CA SER A 189 43.59 -1.04 -11.56
C SER A 189 44.30 -1.10 -12.92
N CYS A 190 44.02 -0.14 -13.80
CA CYS A 190 44.85 0.16 -14.95
C CYS A 190 46.26 0.56 -14.48
N ARG A 191 47.26 -0.30 -14.71
CA ARG A 191 48.67 0.11 -14.72
C ARG A 191 48.99 0.71 -16.07
N THR A 192 49.23 2.01 -16.08
CA THR A 192 49.90 2.71 -17.17
C THR A 192 51.39 2.40 -17.13
N SER A 193 51.89 1.83 -18.23
CA SER A 193 53.31 1.72 -18.55
C SER A 193 53.92 3.12 -18.69
N GLY A 194 55.09 3.35 -18.08
CA GLY A 194 55.83 4.60 -18.23
C GLY A 194 57.26 4.47 -17.73
N SER A 195 58.18 4.44 -18.69
CA SER A 195 59.67 4.48 -18.62
C SER A 195 60.38 3.14 -18.71
#